data_AF-A0A1I7V236-F1
#
_entry.id   AF-A0A1I7V236-F1
#
_cell.length_a   1.000
_cell.length_b   1.000
_cell.length_c   1.000
_cell.angle_alpha   90.00
_cell.angle_beta   90.00
_cell.angle_gamma   90.00
#
_symmetry.space_group_name_H-M   'P 1'
#
loop_
_entity.id
_entity.type
_entity.pdbx_description
1 polymer ?
#
loop_
_entity_poly.entity_id
_entity_poly.type
_entity_poly.pdbx_seq_one_letter_code
_entity_poly.pdbx_strand_id
1 'polypeptide(L)'
;MQLLQIVWHIWARVNRLIRTALVWKNKPSGLKVLQFCDDYYMEIDNTVFDMSWIANCSFQELMRLFSWEGLSAEMEQMISTLSKLCLTEVEITFMTAQLSFQYAASRFPDTEICDRFQEILANDLHNYYTSQKVQSYAGRLAQMMKLNQGIQKSIRMVRDKVQVARMVDVFILDFSHPEIFVDTGCGA
;
A
#
# COMPACT_ATOMS: atom_id res chain seq x y z
N MET A 1 -20.39 -5.13 6.90
CA MET A 1 -19.03 -5.67 7.12
C MET A 1 -18.23 -5.89 5.83
N GLN A 2 -18.85 -6.16 4.67
CA GLN A 2 -18.15 -6.43 3.40
C GLN A 2 -17.20 -5.31 2.93
N LEU A 3 -17.61 -4.04 3.05
CA LEU A 3 -16.74 -2.92 2.66
C LEU A 3 -15.42 -2.92 3.43
N LEU A 4 -15.48 -3.08 4.76
CA LEU A 4 -14.29 -3.10 5.61
C LEU A 4 -13.37 -4.28 5.28
N GLN A 5 -13.93 -5.47 5.04
CA GLN A 5 -13.17 -6.65 4.61
C GLN A 5 -12.40 -6.41 3.32
N ILE A 6 -12.92 -5.59 2.41
CA ILE A 6 -12.27 -5.25 1.14
C ILE A 6 -11.19 -4.17 1.32
N VAL A 7 -11.36 -3.20 2.22
CA VAL A 7 -10.48 -2.01 2.25
C VAL A 7 -9.49 -1.97 3.40
N TRP A 8 -9.64 -2.78 4.46
CA TRP A 8 -8.81 -2.66 5.67
C TRP A 8 -7.29 -2.74 5.39
N HIS A 9 -6.89 -3.60 4.45
CA HIS A 9 -5.49 -3.81 4.10
C HIS A 9 -4.86 -2.59 3.41
N ILE A 10 -5.66 -1.72 2.79
CA ILE A 10 -5.22 -0.47 2.17
C ILE A 10 -4.63 0.45 3.24
N TRP A 11 -5.26 0.52 4.41
CA TRP A 11 -4.81 1.40 5.48
C TRP A 11 -3.42 1.00 5.98
N ALA A 12 -3.19 -0.30 6.17
CA ALA A 12 -1.88 -0.83 6.54
C ALA A 12 -0.82 -0.51 5.46
N ARG A 13 -1.15 -0.67 4.17
CA ARG A 13 -0.25 -0.38 3.05
C ARG A 13 0.11 1.11 2.96
N VAL A 14 -0.87 1.99 3.08
CA VAL A 14 -0.68 3.45 3.04
C VAL A 14 0.15 3.91 4.23
N ASN A 15 -0.19 3.47 5.45
CA ASN A 15 0.58 3.77 6.66
C ASN A 15 2.04 3.33 6.51
N ARG A 16 2.27 2.10 6.02
CA ARG A 16 3.61 1.56 5.76
C ARG A 16 4.45 2.45 4.85
N LEU A 17 3.87 2.91 3.75
CA LEU A 17 4.56 3.77 2.78
C LEU A 17 4.85 5.15 3.36
N ILE A 18 3.90 5.76 4.06
CA ILE A 18 4.05 7.09 4.66
C ILE A 18 5.14 7.07 5.73
N ARG A 19 5.09 6.11 6.67
CA ARG A 19 6.09 5.98 7.74
C ARG A 19 7.48 5.72 7.20
N THR A 20 7.59 4.86 6.19
CA THR A 20 8.85 4.63 5.47
C THR A 20 9.37 5.92 4.83
N ALA A 21 8.49 6.67 4.15
CA ALA A 21 8.86 7.93 3.51
C ALA A 21 9.33 9.01 4.51
N LEU A 22 8.74 9.06 5.70
CA LEU A 22 9.19 9.95 6.78
C LEU A 22 10.60 9.62 7.25
N VAL A 23 10.92 8.32 7.41
CA VAL A 23 12.27 7.88 7.78
C VAL A 23 13.27 8.20 6.68
N TRP A 24 12.93 7.97 5.41
CA TRP A 24 13.81 8.26 4.27
C TRP A 24 14.16 9.74 4.14
N LYS A 25 13.22 10.63 4.51
CA LYS A 25 13.47 12.08 4.51
C LYS A 25 14.56 12.48 5.52
N ASN A 26 14.68 11.74 6.62
CA ASN A 26 15.51 12.12 7.77
C ASN A 26 16.81 11.29 7.88
N LYS A 27 17.05 10.32 7.00
CA LYS A 27 18.20 9.40 7.08
C LYS A 27 19.30 9.75 6.06
N PRO A 28 20.57 9.40 6.36
CA PRO A 28 21.67 9.52 5.40
C PRO A 28 21.39 8.70 4.14
N SER A 29 21.81 9.24 2.99
CA SER A 29 21.58 8.66 1.66
C SER A 29 22.13 7.24 1.56
N GLY A 30 21.29 6.28 1.14
CA GLY A 30 21.72 4.92 0.78
C GLY A 30 21.11 3.80 1.62
N LEU A 31 20.61 4.08 2.82
CA LEU A 31 19.98 3.08 3.69
C LEU A 31 18.52 2.80 3.27
N LYS A 32 18.29 1.62 2.66
CA LYS A 32 16.96 1.15 2.23
C LYS A 32 16.19 0.51 3.38
N VAL A 33 15.55 1.36 4.16
CA VAL A 33 14.75 0.95 5.31
C VAL A 33 13.26 0.91 4.96
N LEU A 34 12.53 -0.09 5.45
CA LEU A 34 11.08 -0.21 5.32
C LEU A 34 10.45 -0.37 6.70
N GLN A 35 9.30 0.26 6.94
CA GLN A 35 8.48 -0.08 8.10
C GLN A 35 7.95 -1.51 7.95
N PHE A 36 8.14 -2.34 8.98
CA PHE A 36 7.63 -3.70 9.02
C PHE A 36 6.33 -3.79 9.81
N CYS A 37 6.35 -3.28 11.04
CA CYS A 37 5.23 -3.30 11.98
C CYS A 37 5.38 -2.12 12.93
N ASP A 38 4.33 -1.35 13.19
CA ASP A 38 4.31 -0.23 14.15
C ASP A 38 5.63 0.57 14.19
N ASP A 39 6.35 0.58 15.30
CA ASP A 39 7.60 1.34 15.44
C ASP A 39 8.86 0.59 14.96
N TYR A 40 8.70 -0.59 14.37
CA TYR A 40 9.77 -1.45 13.87
C TYR A 40 10.05 -1.24 12.38
N TYR A 41 11.33 -1.04 12.09
CA TYR A 41 11.84 -0.81 10.74
C TYR A 41 12.94 -1.82 10.42
N MET A 42 13.04 -2.19 9.15
CA MET A 42 13.96 -3.22 8.68
C MET A 42 14.79 -2.70 7.53
N GLU A 43 16.08 -3.00 7.56
CA GLU A 43 16.96 -2.77 6.42
C GLU A 43 16.83 -3.96 5.47
N ILE A 44 16.26 -3.73 4.29
CA ILE A 44 15.84 -4.81 3.40
C ILE A 44 17.04 -5.64 2.93
N ASP A 45 18.17 -5.00 2.66
CA ASP A 45 19.33 -5.66 2.04
C ASP A 45 20.08 -6.58 3.03
N ASN A 46 19.93 -6.35 4.34
CA ASN A 46 20.68 -7.06 5.38
C ASN A 46 19.81 -7.94 6.29
N THR A 47 18.48 -7.97 6.09
CA THR A 47 17.56 -8.72 6.96
C THR A 47 17.21 -10.08 6.36
N VAL A 48 17.36 -11.15 7.16
CA VAL A 48 16.96 -12.52 6.80
C VAL A 48 15.84 -12.96 7.72
N PHE A 49 14.77 -13.54 7.16
CA PHE A 49 13.69 -14.13 7.93
C PHE A 49 13.78 -15.64 7.95
N ASP A 50 13.49 -16.22 9.11
CA ASP A 50 13.09 -17.61 9.18
C ASP A 50 11.60 -17.70 8.79
N MET A 51 11.35 -18.29 7.63
CA MET A 51 10.01 -18.50 7.07
C MET A 51 9.63 -19.99 7.02
N SER A 52 10.40 -20.86 7.67
CA SER A 52 10.18 -22.31 7.68
C SER A 52 8.82 -22.72 8.27
N TRP A 53 8.23 -21.86 9.11
CA TRP A 53 6.90 -22.04 9.69
C TRP A 53 5.76 -21.52 8.80
N ILE A 54 6.06 -20.79 7.71
CA ILE A 54 5.08 -20.22 6.78
C ILE A 54 5.10 -20.94 5.43
N ALA A 55 6.30 -21.33 4.96
CA ALA A 55 6.51 -21.79 3.60
C ALA A 55 7.40 -23.02 3.53
N ASN A 56 7.11 -23.89 2.56
CA ASN A 56 7.87 -25.10 2.24
C ASN A 56 9.15 -24.82 1.43
N CYS A 57 9.52 -23.55 1.27
CA CYS A 57 10.72 -23.12 0.55
C CYS A 57 11.53 -22.13 1.38
N SER A 58 12.79 -21.95 1.01
CA SER A 58 13.68 -21.01 1.69
C SER A 58 13.23 -19.56 1.52
N PHE A 59 13.65 -18.70 2.46
CA PHE A 59 13.42 -17.26 2.35
C PHE A 59 13.93 -16.70 1.01
N GLN A 60 15.07 -17.16 0.50
CA GLN A 60 15.60 -16.72 -0.79
C GLN A 60 14.71 -17.09 -1.97
N GLU A 61 14.10 -18.28 -1.96
CA GLU A 61 13.17 -18.70 -3.01
C GLU A 61 11.88 -17.88 -2.99
N LEU A 62 11.34 -17.57 -1.80
CA LEU A 62 10.23 -16.63 -1.65
C LEU A 62 10.58 -15.25 -2.21
N MET A 63 11.77 -14.74 -1.88
CA MET A 63 12.20 -13.43 -2.37
C MET A 63 12.28 -13.39 -3.90
N ARG A 64 12.73 -14.46 -4.54
CA ARG A 64 12.72 -14.60 -6.01
C ARG A 64 11.31 -14.67 -6.58
N LEU A 65 10.46 -15.53 -6.02
CA LEU A 65 9.08 -15.72 -6.46
C LEU A 65 8.30 -14.40 -6.40
N PHE A 66 8.47 -13.66 -5.32
CA PHE A 66 7.80 -12.38 -5.12
C PHE A 66 8.53 -11.19 -5.75
N SER A 67 9.71 -11.41 -6.34
CA SER A 67 10.62 -10.36 -6.80
C SER A 67 10.82 -9.29 -5.72
N TRP A 68 10.96 -9.75 -4.47
CA TRP A 68 11.24 -8.95 -3.29
C TRP A 68 12.75 -8.80 -3.03
N GLU A 69 13.61 -9.25 -3.95
CA GLU A 69 15.04 -8.94 -3.91
C GLU A 69 15.23 -7.41 -3.89
N GLY A 70 15.40 -6.84 -2.70
CA GLY A 70 15.41 -5.40 -2.49
C GLY A 70 14.03 -4.73 -2.63
N LEU A 71 14.03 -3.40 -2.63
CA LEU A 71 12.85 -2.61 -3.00
C LEU A 71 12.70 -2.61 -4.52
N SER A 72 11.50 -2.88 -5.02
CA SER A 72 11.24 -2.68 -6.45
C SER A 72 11.41 -1.21 -6.82
N ALA A 73 11.93 -0.93 -8.01
CA ALA A 73 12.12 0.45 -8.49
C ALA A 73 10.84 1.29 -8.41
N GLU A 74 9.69 0.66 -8.63
CA GLU A 74 8.36 1.27 -8.51
C GLU A 74 8.07 1.68 -7.05
N MET A 75 8.39 0.83 -6.08
CA MET A 75 8.21 1.12 -4.66
C MET A 75 9.17 2.21 -4.18
N GLU A 76 10.44 2.16 -4.60
CA GLU A 76 11.41 3.23 -4.31
C GLU A 76 10.95 4.59 -4.85
N GLN A 77 10.42 4.61 -6.08
CA GLN A 77 9.89 5.82 -6.68
C GLN A 77 8.67 6.36 -5.90
N MET A 78 7.77 5.48 -5.46
CA MET A 78 6.63 5.88 -4.63
C MET A 78 7.08 6.47 -3.29
N ILE A 79 7.99 5.80 -2.59
CA ILE A 79 8.52 6.28 -1.30
C ILE A 79 9.25 7.62 -1.49
N SER A 80 10.11 7.73 -2.50
CA SER A 80 10.81 8.98 -2.82
C SER A 80 9.84 10.13 -3.12
N THR A 81 8.77 9.86 -3.86
CA THR A 81 7.73 10.85 -4.18
C THR A 81 6.99 11.28 -2.90
N LEU A 82 6.60 10.34 -2.04
CA LEU A 82 5.98 10.63 -0.74
C LEU A 82 6.88 11.47 0.16
N SER A 83 8.17 11.13 0.24
CA SER A 83 9.16 11.88 1.05
C SER A 83 9.30 13.32 0.57
N LYS A 84 9.26 13.55 -0.74
CA LYS A 84 9.33 14.91 -1.33
C LYS A 84 8.04 15.69 -1.15
N LEU A 85 6.89 15.04 -1.31
CA LEU A 85 5.58 15.68 -1.18
C LEU A 85 5.31 16.16 0.25
N CYS A 86 5.78 15.44 1.27
CA CYS A 86 5.51 15.78 2.68
C CYS A 86 4.02 16.04 2.90
N LEU A 87 3.20 15.01 2.72
CA LEU A 87 1.75 15.12 2.83
C LEU A 87 1.32 15.56 4.24
N THR A 88 0.31 16.41 4.30
CA THR A 88 -0.34 16.76 5.56
C THR A 88 -1.25 15.62 6.04
N GLU A 89 -1.66 15.64 7.30
CA GLU A 89 -2.61 14.65 7.83
C GLU A 89 -3.95 14.66 7.06
N VAL A 90 -4.40 15.83 6.63
CA VAL A 90 -5.62 15.99 5.81
C VAL A 90 -5.45 15.29 4.45
N GLU A 91 -4.30 15.48 3.81
CA GLU A 91 -3.99 14.87 2.51
C GLU A 91 -3.81 13.35 2.61
N ILE A 92 -3.17 12.87 3.68
CA ILE A 92 -3.03 11.45 3.98
C ILE A 92 -4.41 10.82 4.18
N THR A 93 -5.28 11.48 4.95
CA THR A 93 -6.65 11.03 5.21
C THR A 93 -7.45 10.96 3.91
N PHE A 94 -7.39 12.02 3.10
CA PHE A 94 -8.01 12.05 1.78
C PHE A 94 -7.49 10.92 0.89
N MET A 95 -6.18 10.77 0.74
CA MET A 95 -5.59 9.72 -0.09
C MET A 95 -6.02 8.32 0.35
N THR A 96 -6.05 8.07 1.66
CA THR A 96 -6.45 6.78 2.23
C THR A 96 -7.93 6.49 1.96
N ALA A 97 -8.81 7.47 2.19
CA ALA A 97 -10.25 7.33 1.96
C ALA A 97 -10.56 7.18 0.46
N GLN A 98 -9.99 8.05 -0.37
CA GLN A 98 -10.12 8.03 -1.83
C GLN A 98 -9.66 6.66 -2.37
N LEU A 99 -8.50 6.16 -1.95
CA LEU A 99 -8.01 4.85 -2.37
C LEU A 99 -8.93 3.72 -1.92
N SER A 100 -9.47 3.80 -0.70
CA SER A 100 -10.39 2.80 -0.14
C SER A 100 -11.65 2.67 -0.98
N PHE A 101 -12.34 3.78 -1.27
CA PHE A 101 -13.57 3.75 -2.06
C PHE A 101 -13.32 3.42 -3.52
N GLN A 102 -12.18 3.84 -4.09
CA GLN A 102 -11.83 3.50 -5.47
C GLN A 102 -11.57 2.00 -5.61
N TYR A 103 -10.88 1.43 -4.62
CA TYR A 103 -10.63 0.00 -4.59
C TYR A 103 -11.91 -0.79 -4.37
N ALA A 104 -12.77 -0.36 -3.45
CA ALA A 104 -14.07 -0.98 -3.21
C ALA A 104 -14.97 -0.95 -4.47
N ALA A 105 -15.04 0.18 -5.17
CA ALA A 105 -15.77 0.30 -6.43
C ALA A 105 -15.28 -0.69 -7.50
N SER A 106 -13.98 -1.01 -7.51
CA SER A 106 -13.43 -2.04 -8.43
C SER A 106 -13.80 -3.49 -8.05
N ARG A 107 -14.41 -3.70 -6.88
CA ARG A 107 -14.76 -5.01 -6.33
C ARG A 107 -16.25 -5.25 -6.21
N PHE A 108 -17.04 -4.21 -6.03
CA PHE A 108 -18.49 -4.31 -5.96
C PHE A 108 -19.13 -4.16 -7.33
N PRO A 109 -20.24 -4.88 -7.61
CA PRO A 109 -21.00 -4.70 -8.84
C PRO A 109 -21.77 -3.37 -8.87
N ASP A 110 -22.16 -2.85 -7.70
CA ASP A 110 -22.80 -1.55 -7.55
C ASP A 110 -21.82 -0.56 -6.91
N THR A 111 -21.54 0.53 -7.62
CA THR A 111 -20.53 1.54 -7.25
C THR A 111 -21.15 2.85 -6.79
N GLU A 112 -22.46 3.02 -6.82
CA GLU A 112 -23.12 4.33 -6.62
C GLU A 112 -22.72 4.98 -5.29
N ILE A 113 -22.69 4.17 -4.22
CA ILE A 113 -22.27 4.63 -2.89
C ILE A 113 -20.80 5.05 -2.89
N CYS A 114 -19.92 4.26 -3.53
CA CYS A 114 -18.50 4.58 -3.60
C CYS A 114 -18.27 5.86 -4.40
N ASP A 115 -18.96 6.04 -5.53
CA ASP A 115 -18.86 7.20 -6.40
C ASP A 115 -19.34 8.46 -5.68
N ARG A 116 -20.44 8.38 -4.93
CA ARG A 116 -20.91 9.47 -4.07
C ARG A 116 -19.89 9.85 -3.00
N PHE A 117 -19.25 8.88 -2.35
CA PHE A 117 -18.20 9.19 -1.36
C PHE A 117 -16.96 9.81 -2.02
N GLN A 118 -16.58 9.38 -3.22
CA GLN A 118 -15.48 10.00 -3.99
C GLN A 118 -15.76 11.47 -4.29
N GLU A 119 -16.98 11.79 -4.70
CA GLU A 119 -17.40 13.16 -4.97
C GLU A 119 -17.34 14.03 -3.71
N ILE A 120 -17.86 13.54 -2.58
CA ILE A 120 -17.80 14.23 -1.29
C ILE A 120 -16.34 14.50 -0.90
N LEU A 121 -15.48 13.49 -0.96
CA LEU A 121 -14.06 13.62 -0.62
C LEU A 121 -13.34 14.64 -1.51
N ALA A 122 -13.63 14.66 -2.82
CA ALA A 122 -13.04 15.60 -3.76
C ALA A 122 -13.48 17.04 -3.45
N ASN A 123 -14.76 17.24 -3.16
CA ASN A 123 -15.32 18.55 -2.79
C ASN A 123 -14.75 19.04 -1.44
N ASP A 124 -14.65 18.16 -0.44
CA ASP A 124 -14.09 18.50 0.87
C ASP A 124 -12.62 18.93 0.77
N LEU A 125 -11.81 18.19 0.00
CA LEU A 125 -10.42 18.56 -0.24
C LEU A 125 -10.29 19.88 -1.01
N HIS A 126 -11.13 20.09 -2.03
CA HIS A 126 -11.20 21.35 -2.77
C HIS A 126 -11.49 22.53 -1.84
N ASN A 127 -12.52 22.39 -1.00
CA ASN A 127 -12.92 23.41 -0.03
C ASN A 127 -11.81 23.68 0.98
N TYR A 128 -11.14 22.64 1.48
CA TYR A 128 -9.98 22.76 2.36
C TYR A 128 -8.87 23.59 1.70
N TYR A 129 -8.44 23.23 0.49
CA TYR A 129 -7.38 23.98 -0.19
C TYR A 129 -7.77 25.43 -0.51
N THR A 130 -9.02 25.68 -0.91
CA THR A 130 -9.53 27.02 -1.19
C THR A 130 -9.57 27.88 0.08
N SER A 131 -10.01 27.32 1.22
CA SER A 131 -10.03 28.03 2.50
C SER A 131 -8.62 28.39 2.99
N GLN A 132 -7.65 27.51 2.77
CA GLN A 132 -6.23 27.71 3.11
C GLN A 132 -5.49 28.57 2.08
N LYS A 133 -6.17 29.05 1.02
CA LYS A 133 -5.59 29.83 -0.09
C LYS A 133 -4.39 29.14 -0.74
N VAL A 134 -4.39 27.82 -0.79
CA VAL A 134 -3.34 27.05 -1.47
C VAL A 134 -3.48 27.29 -2.96
N GLN A 135 -2.52 28.01 -3.54
CA GLN A 135 -2.51 28.25 -4.99
C GLN A 135 -2.05 27.00 -5.75
N SER A 136 -2.68 26.72 -6.88
CA SER A 136 -2.21 25.71 -7.85
C SER A 136 -1.98 24.30 -7.27
N TYR A 137 -2.87 23.81 -6.40
CA TYR A 137 -2.76 22.47 -5.80
C TYR A 137 -3.02 21.31 -6.77
N ALA A 138 -3.48 21.58 -7.99
CA ALA A 138 -3.80 20.54 -8.98
C ALA A 138 -2.63 19.59 -9.26
N GLY A 139 -1.40 20.11 -9.36
CA GLY A 139 -0.20 19.29 -9.57
C GLY A 139 0.08 18.37 -8.37
N ARG A 140 -0.15 18.86 -7.15
CA ARG A 140 -0.01 18.08 -5.93
C ARG A 140 -1.06 16.96 -5.86
N LEU A 141 -2.32 17.28 -6.17
CA LEU A 141 -3.40 16.30 -6.27
C LEU A 141 -3.11 15.23 -7.31
N ALA A 142 -2.60 15.60 -8.49
CA ALA A 142 -2.23 14.65 -9.53
C ALA A 142 -1.14 13.66 -9.05
N GLN A 143 -0.16 14.13 -8.28
CA GLN A 143 0.85 13.24 -7.69
C GLN A 143 0.26 12.31 -6.63
N MET A 144 -0.66 12.79 -5.79
CA MET A 144 -1.41 11.95 -4.83
C MET A 144 -2.19 10.85 -5.54
N MET A 145 -2.90 11.17 -6.63
CA MET A 145 -3.66 10.18 -7.41
C MET A 145 -2.73 9.17 -8.08
N LYS A 146 -1.58 9.60 -8.60
CA LYS A 146 -0.56 8.71 -9.18
C LYS A 146 -0.01 7.72 -8.14
N LEU A 147 0.21 8.18 -6.91
CA LEU A 147 0.62 7.33 -5.80
C LEU A 147 -0.44 6.28 -5.49
N ASN A 148 -1.71 6.68 -5.36
CA ASN A 148 -2.83 5.76 -5.13
C ASN A 148 -2.93 4.68 -6.23
N GLN A 149 -2.78 5.06 -7.49
CA GLN A 149 -2.74 4.11 -8.61
C GLN A 149 -1.55 3.13 -8.51
N GLY A 150 -0.38 3.62 -8.11
CA GLY A 150 0.80 2.79 -7.86
C GLY A 150 0.56 1.75 -6.76
N ILE A 151 -0.08 2.15 -5.66
CA ILE A 151 -0.46 1.25 -4.56
C ILE A 151 -1.41 0.16 -5.06
N GLN A 152 -2.45 0.52 -5.82
CA GLN A 152 -3.37 -0.48 -6.39
C GLN A 152 -2.67 -1.45 -7.35
N LYS A 153 -1.76 -0.95 -8.19
CA LYS A 153 -0.97 -1.80 -9.09
C LYS A 153 -0.12 -2.80 -8.28
N SER A 154 0.53 -2.33 -7.22
CA SER A 154 1.31 -3.18 -6.32
C SER A 154 0.43 -4.26 -5.65
N ILE A 155 -0.79 -3.93 -5.21
CA ILE A 155 -1.75 -4.91 -4.68
C ILE A 155 -2.04 -6.00 -5.72
N ARG A 156 -2.38 -5.62 -6.95
CA ARG A 156 -2.70 -6.57 -8.03
C ARG A 156 -1.51 -7.48 -8.35
N MET A 157 -0.31 -6.92 -8.49
CA MET A 157 0.90 -7.70 -8.79
C MET A 157 1.22 -8.71 -7.69
N VAL A 158 1.06 -8.34 -6.42
CA VAL A 158 1.30 -9.25 -5.30
C VAL A 158 0.24 -10.36 -5.27
N ARG A 159 -1.03 -10.03 -5.49
CA ARG A 159 -2.12 -11.02 -5.56
C ARG A 159 -1.85 -12.08 -6.61
N ASP A 160 -1.48 -11.67 -7.83
CA ASP A 160 -1.25 -12.60 -8.93
C ASP A 160 -0.09 -13.58 -8.59
N LYS A 161 0.95 -13.09 -7.90
CA LYS A 161 2.07 -13.93 -7.42
C LYS A 161 1.68 -14.88 -6.29
N VAL A 162 0.87 -14.40 -5.32
CA VAL A 162 0.35 -15.25 -4.24
C VAL A 162 -0.52 -16.36 -4.80
N GLN A 163 -1.33 -16.06 -5.83
CA GLN A 163 -2.16 -17.07 -6.48
C GLN A 163 -1.31 -18.18 -7.13
N VAL A 164 -0.21 -17.83 -7.79
CA VAL A 164 0.74 -18.82 -8.34
C VAL A 164 1.39 -19.62 -7.21
N ALA A 165 1.88 -18.96 -6.16
CA ALA A 165 2.50 -19.61 -5.00
C ALA A 165 1.58 -20.64 -4.34
N ARG A 166 0.28 -20.36 -4.27
CA ARG A 166 -0.74 -21.31 -3.81
C ARG A 166 -0.88 -22.53 -4.70
N MET A 167 -0.90 -22.34 -6.02
CA MET A 167 -1.07 -23.46 -6.97
C MET A 167 0.06 -24.49 -6.89
N VAL A 168 1.23 -24.08 -6.41
CA VAL A 168 2.40 -24.96 -6.23
C VAL A 168 2.69 -25.27 -4.76
N ASP A 169 1.72 -25.08 -3.87
CA ASP A 169 1.77 -25.43 -2.44
C ASP A 169 3.00 -24.87 -1.69
N VAL A 170 3.38 -23.62 -2.00
CA VAL A 170 4.50 -22.93 -1.33
C VAL A 170 4.18 -22.64 0.13
N PHE A 171 2.93 -22.28 0.46
CA PHE A 171 2.54 -21.90 1.82
C PHE A 171 1.97 -23.08 2.61
N ILE A 172 2.28 -23.16 3.90
CA ILE A 172 1.87 -24.24 4.82
C ILE A 172 0.74 -23.80 5.77
N LEU A 173 0.46 -22.49 5.83
CA LEU A 173 -0.50 -21.93 6.76
C LEU A 173 -1.90 -21.79 6.15
N ASP A 174 -2.90 -22.21 6.90
CA ASP A 174 -4.30 -21.93 6.63
C ASP A 174 -4.79 -20.75 7.48
N PHE A 175 -5.57 -19.87 6.85
CA PHE A 175 -6.15 -18.70 7.52
C PHE A 175 -7.60 -19.00 7.90
N SER A 176 -8.01 -18.51 9.07
CA SER A 176 -9.39 -18.70 9.55
C SER A 176 -10.42 -17.96 8.68
N HIS A 177 -10.01 -16.84 8.06
CA HIS A 177 -10.82 -16.00 7.20
C HIS A 177 -10.02 -15.63 5.95
N PRO A 178 -9.77 -16.57 5.03
CA PRO A 178 -8.89 -16.33 3.89
C PRO A 178 -9.36 -15.18 2.99
N GLU A 179 -10.69 -14.95 2.93
CA GLU A 179 -11.32 -13.95 2.10
C GLU A 179 -10.87 -12.51 2.41
N ILE A 180 -10.47 -12.21 3.64
CA ILE A 180 -10.04 -10.85 4.02
C ILE A 180 -8.57 -10.58 3.67
N PHE A 181 -7.80 -11.62 3.37
CA PHE A 181 -6.36 -11.56 3.19
C PHE A 181 -5.92 -11.74 1.72
N VAL A 182 -6.83 -12.08 0.81
CA VAL A 182 -6.58 -12.29 -0.64
C VAL A 182 -5.67 -11.22 -1.26
N ASP A 183 -5.81 -9.96 -0.81
CA ASP A 183 -5.10 -8.80 -1.37
C ASP A 183 -3.96 -8.26 -0.49
N THR A 184 -3.74 -8.89 0.66
CA THR A 184 -2.72 -8.46 1.64
C THR A 184 -1.31 -8.92 1.27
N GLY A 185 -1.19 -9.91 0.38
CA GLY A 185 0.10 -10.53 0.07
C GLY A 185 0.58 -11.51 1.14
N CYS A 186 -0.13 -11.61 2.27
CA CYS A 186 -0.05 -12.76 3.15
C CYS A 186 -0.74 -13.91 2.41
N GLY A 187 -0.08 -15.05 2.31
CA GLY A 187 -0.58 -16.20 1.55
C GLY A 187 -1.83 -16.80 2.19
N ALA A 188 -2.99 -16.13 2.03
CA ALA A 188 -4.32 -16.57 2.45
C ALA A 188 -5.26 -16.87 1.29
#